data_AF-A0AA41QTF9-F1
#
_entry.id   AF-A0AA41QTF9-F1
#
_cell.length_a   1.000
_cell.length_b   1.000
_cell.length_c   1.000
_cell.angle_alpha   90.00
_cell.angle_beta   90.00
_cell.angle_gamma   90.00
#
_symmetry.space_group_name_H-M   'P 1'
#
loop_
_entity.id
_entity.type
_entity.pdbx_description
1 polymer ?
#
loop_
_entity_poly.entity_id
_entity_poly.type
_entity_poly.pdbx_seq_one_letter_code
_entity_poly.pdbx_strand_id
1 'polypeptide(L)'
;MNAGEVLEQWHAHQLDEEAVADRERPPDPEARFSGTWWSRPPYLLTRTTRWLAGRGPVGLWLVEDGLDWAAAAARRIRVPGDVRIYEIDGPDAWAELCRRYPLDVTASRRQDWYRTTGRRGSWVIPDWQDVKRDVDAVHVSVAGYLTTAGRAIVVDDDRASVLAGWDPDQTYWFRDVATETATDQEWTYDRGPDVWTMASSR
;
A
#
# COMPACT_ATOMS: atom_id res chain seq x y z
N MET A 1 -2.33 -16.76 10.00
CA MET A 1 -1.26 -15.80 10.28
C MET A 1 -1.94 -14.51 10.71
N ASN A 2 -1.61 -13.99 11.90
CA ASN A 2 -2.14 -12.71 12.36
C ASN A 2 -1.39 -11.54 11.72
N ALA A 3 -1.92 -10.32 11.82
CA ALA A 3 -1.28 -9.14 11.24
C ALA A 3 0.19 -8.93 11.70
N GLY A 4 0.49 -9.26 12.96
CA GLY A 4 1.83 -9.12 13.52
C GLY A 4 2.86 -10.05 12.89
N GLU A 5 2.50 -11.31 12.68
CA GLU A 5 3.31 -12.33 12.00
C GLU A 5 3.53 -11.99 10.52
N VAL A 6 2.50 -11.47 9.84
CA VAL A 6 2.59 -11.01 8.45
C VAL A 6 3.62 -9.90 8.30
N LEU A 7 3.60 -8.91 9.21
CA LEU A 7 4.52 -7.78 9.18
C LEU A 7 5.97 -8.19 9.50
N GLU A 8 6.16 -9.15 10.41
CA GLU A 8 7.49 -9.67 10.74
C GLU A 8 8.11 -10.41 9.54
N GLN A 9 7.33 -11.26 8.88
CA GLN A 9 7.78 -11.96 7.67
C GLN A 9 8.03 -10.99 6.51
N TRP A 10 7.17 -10.00 6.33
CA TRP A 10 7.35 -8.95 5.33
C TRP A 10 8.66 -8.19 5.58
N HIS A 11 8.93 -7.76 6.81
CA HIS A 11 10.17 -7.06 7.16
C HIS A 11 11.41 -7.91 6.84
N ALA A 12 11.43 -9.17 7.27
CA ALA A 12 12.54 -10.07 6.98
C ALA A 12 12.76 -10.28 5.47
N HIS A 13 11.67 -10.38 4.69
CA HIS A 13 11.75 -10.48 3.24
C HIS A 13 12.30 -9.22 2.59
N GLN A 14 11.92 -8.02 3.06
CA GLN A 14 12.44 -6.77 2.52
C GLN A 14 13.94 -6.62 2.76
N LEU A 15 14.44 -7.00 3.94
CA LEU A 15 15.87 -6.99 4.24
C LEU A 15 16.66 -7.96 3.35
N ASP A 16 16.14 -9.17 3.15
CA ASP A 16 16.77 -10.16 2.26
C ASP A 16 16.75 -9.68 0.80
N GLU A 17 15.62 -9.15 0.33
CA GLU A 17 15.51 -8.62 -1.03
C GLU A 17 16.50 -7.47 -1.27
N GLU A 18 16.62 -6.53 -0.32
CA GLU A 18 17.56 -5.42 -0.42
C GLU A 18 19.01 -5.91 -0.44
N ALA A 19 19.38 -6.85 0.43
CA ALA A 19 20.72 -7.42 0.47
C ALA A 19 21.08 -8.21 -0.81
N VAL A 20 20.12 -8.96 -1.36
CA VAL A 20 20.27 -9.65 -2.66
C VAL A 20 20.37 -8.63 -3.79
N ALA A 21 19.55 -7.58 -3.76
CA ALA A 21 19.53 -6.53 -4.76
C ALA A 21 20.85 -5.77 -4.85
N ASP A 22 21.43 -5.43 -3.70
CA ASP A 22 22.72 -4.74 -3.61
C ASP A 22 23.85 -5.60 -4.18
N ARG A 23 23.85 -6.90 -3.87
CA ARG A 23 24.88 -7.84 -4.33
C ARG A 23 24.77 -8.17 -5.83
N GLU A 24 23.56 -8.33 -6.36
CA GLU A 24 23.35 -9.01 -7.64
C GLU A 24 22.84 -8.12 -8.77
N ARG A 25 22.21 -6.97 -8.46
CA ARG A 25 21.61 -6.10 -9.48
C ARG A 25 22.60 -5.03 -9.95
N PRO A 26 22.51 -4.53 -11.19
CA PRO A 26 23.40 -3.47 -11.68
C PRO A 26 23.25 -2.18 -10.87
N PRO A 27 24.34 -1.55 -10.40
CA PRO A 27 24.29 -0.35 -9.56
C PRO A 27 23.79 0.89 -10.32
N ASP A 28 23.94 0.89 -11.65
CA ASP A 28 23.41 1.96 -12.49
C ASP A 28 21.86 1.93 -12.52
N PRO A 29 21.19 3.00 -12.04
CA PRO A 29 19.73 3.09 -12.07
C PRO A 29 19.14 3.12 -13.49
N GLU A 30 19.94 3.45 -14.52
CA GLU A 30 19.51 3.42 -15.93
C GLU A 30 19.53 2.02 -16.55
N ALA A 31 20.15 1.05 -15.89
CA ALA A 31 20.23 -0.30 -16.40
C ALA A 31 18.84 -0.89 -16.68
N ARG A 32 18.73 -1.73 -17.71
CA ARG A 32 17.49 -2.43 -18.09
C ARG A 32 17.20 -3.59 -17.13
N PHE A 33 17.03 -3.28 -15.86
CA PHE A 33 16.63 -4.18 -14.79
C PHE A 33 15.29 -3.71 -14.21
N SER A 34 14.38 -4.61 -13.88
CA SER A 34 13.11 -4.29 -13.20
C SER A 34 12.93 -5.27 -12.05
N GLY A 35 12.17 -4.88 -11.04
CA GLY A 35 11.94 -5.67 -9.84
C GLY A 35 10.73 -5.14 -9.09
N THR A 36 10.91 -4.91 -7.79
CA THR A 36 9.80 -4.54 -6.92
C THR A 36 9.49 -3.06 -7.01
N TRP A 37 8.22 -2.75 -7.29
CA TRP A 37 7.69 -1.38 -7.36
C TRP A 37 7.13 -0.89 -6.03
N TRP A 38 6.48 -1.77 -5.27
CA TRP A 38 5.61 -1.43 -4.15
C TRP A 38 6.32 -0.84 -2.93
N SER A 39 5.63 0.14 -2.30
CA SER A 39 5.94 0.66 -0.96
C SER A 39 4.79 0.51 0.05
N ARG A 40 3.60 0.09 -0.40
CA ARG A 40 2.46 -0.23 0.46
C ARG A 40 2.74 -1.39 1.45
N PRO A 41 1.93 -1.53 2.52
CA PRO A 41 1.98 -2.70 3.39
C PRO A 41 1.63 -4.01 2.65
N PRO A 42 2.01 -5.18 3.21
CA PRO A 42 1.76 -6.46 2.57
C PRO A 42 0.26 -6.74 2.36
N TYR A 43 -0.08 -7.26 1.17
CA TYR A 43 -1.46 -7.53 0.74
C TYR A 43 -2.24 -8.51 1.65
N LEU A 44 -1.52 -9.35 2.39
CA LEU A 44 -2.10 -10.33 3.33
C LEU A 44 -2.79 -9.68 4.54
N LEU A 45 -2.52 -8.41 4.80
CA LEU A 45 -3.18 -7.67 5.87
C LEU A 45 -4.65 -7.39 5.52
N THR A 46 -5.45 -7.19 6.57
CA THR A 46 -6.82 -6.71 6.38
C THR A 46 -6.80 -5.31 5.79
N ARG A 47 -7.56 -5.11 4.73
CA ARG A 47 -7.72 -3.83 4.04
C ARG A 47 -9.17 -3.40 4.07
N THR A 48 -9.40 -2.11 4.27
CA THR A 48 -10.74 -1.52 4.21
C THR A 48 -10.74 -0.27 3.36
N THR A 49 -11.92 0.13 2.95
CA THR A 49 -12.18 1.31 2.13
C THR A 49 -13.55 1.86 2.49
N ARG A 50 -13.85 3.11 2.13
CA ARG A 50 -15.16 3.67 2.47
C ARG A 50 -16.28 3.04 1.64
N TRP A 51 -17.47 3.06 2.21
CA TRP A 51 -18.70 2.74 1.50
C TRP A 51 -19.35 4.02 0.97
N LEU A 52 -19.73 4.03 -0.31
CA LEU A 52 -20.51 5.10 -0.91
C LEU A 52 -21.92 4.62 -1.26
N ALA A 53 -22.93 5.40 -0.84
CA ALA A 53 -24.31 5.14 -1.17
C ALA A 53 -24.51 5.04 -2.69
N GLY A 54 -25.14 3.96 -3.16
CA GLY A 54 -25.39 3.70 -4.58
C GLY A 54 -24.19 3.18 -5.38
N ARG A 55 -22.99 3.09 -4.80
CA ARG A 55 -21.77 2.60 -5.48
C ARG A 55 -21.12 1.40 -4.79
N GLY A 56 -21.25 1.29 -3.48
CA GLY A 56 -20.63 0.23 -2.70
C GLY A 56 -19.23 0.61 -2.18
N PRO A 57 -18.34 -0.37 -1.95
CA PRO A 57 -17.00 -0.12 -1.44
C PRO A 57 -16.15 0.53 -2.54
N VAL A 58 -15.51 1.66 -2.24
CA VAL A 58 -14.81 2.42 -3.29
C VAL A 58 -13.58 1.71 -3.83
N GLY A 59 -12.94 0.83 -3.04
CA GLY A 59 -11.81 0.00 -3.47
C GLY A 59 -12.12 -1.03 -4.57
N LEU A 60 -13.39 -1.18 -5.01
CA LEU A 60 -13.69 -1.89 -6.26
C LEU A 60 -13.41 -1.02 -7.50
N TRP A 61 -13.50 0.30 -7.34
CA TRP A 61 -13.45 1.29 -8.41
C TRP A 61 -12.14 2.09 -8.43
N LEU A 62 -11.58 2.33 -7.25
CA LEU A 62 -10.34 3.07 -7.04
C LEU A 62 -9.22 2.08 -6.81
N VAL A 63 -8.54 1.68 -7.89
CA VAL A 63 -7.47 0.68 -7.88
C VAL A 63 -6.23 1.28 -8.55
N GLU A 64 -5.09 1.22 -7.90
CA GLU A 64 -3.81 1.66 -8.48
C GLU A 64 -3.26 0.57 -9.43
N ASP A 65 -3.16 -0.67 -8.92
CA ASP A 65 -2.61 -1.82 -9.65
C ASP A 65 -3.70 -2.88 -9.90
N GLY A 66 -4.38 -2.80 -11.05
CA GLY A 66 -5.39 -3.78 -11.45
C GLY A 66 -4.81 -5.08 -11.98
N LEU A 67 -5.23 -6.23 -11.45
CA LEU A 67 -4.80 -7.57 -11.90
C LEU A 67 -5.92 -8.36 -12.59
N ASP A 68 -6.65 -7.69 -13.49
CA ASP A 68 -7.63 -8.34 -14.37
C ASP A 68 -8.76 -9.11 -13.63
N TRP A 69 -9.06 -8.70 -12.40
CA TRP A 69 -10.04 -9.35 -11.53
C TRP A 69 -11.43 -9.38 -12.16
N ALA A 70 -12.13 -10.52 -12.00
CA ALA A 70 -13.50 -10.71 -12.48
C ALA A 70 -14.53 -10.77 -11.34
N ALA A 71 -14.06 -10.91 -10.10
CA ALA A 71 -14.90 -11.06 -8.93
C ALA A 71 -14.23 -10.47 -7.69
N ALA A 72 -15.03 -10.04 -6.72
CA ALA A 72 -14.58 -9.55 -5.43
C ALA A 72 -15.57 -9.92 -4.33
N ALA A 73 -15.06 -9.99 -3.10
CA ALA A 73 -15.89 -10.11 -1.90
C ALA A 73 -15.61 -8.91 -0.99
N ALA A 74 -16.68 -8.34 -0.44
CA ALA A 74 -16.59 -7.24 0.50
C ALA A 74 -17.42 -7.58 1.74
N ARG A 75 -16.93 -7.13 2.90
CA ARG A 75 -17.66 -7.24 4.17
C ARG A 75 -17.29 -6.08 5.07
N ARG A 76 -18.20 -5.72 5.97
CA ARG A 76 -17.95 -4.67 6.96
C ARG A 76 -17.05 -5.19 8.07
N ILE A 77 -16.20 -4.31 8.59
CA ILE A 77 -15.47 -4.52 9.83
C ILE A 77 -16.10 -3.75 10.99
N ARG A 78 -15.86 -4.20 12.22
CA ARG A 78 -16.10 -3.40 13.42
C ARG A 78 -14.81 -2.69 13.78
N VAL A 79 -14.79 -1.38 13.60
CA VAL A 79 -13.69 -0.53 14.03
C VAL A 79 -13.80 -0.32 15.54
N PRO A 80 -12.82 -0.75 16.36
CA PRO A 80 -12.85 -0.48 17.79
C PRO A 80 -12.72 1.03 18.05
N GLY A 81 -13.31 1.53 19.14
CA GLY A 81 -13.35 2.97 19.42
C GLY A 81 -12.01 3.61 19.83
N ASP A 82 -10.98 2.80 20.06
CA ASP A 82 -9.66 3.20 20.58
C ASP A 82 -8.53 3.09 19.53
N VAL A 83 -8.89 2.99 18.24
CA VAL A 83 -7.90 2.86 17.15
C VAL A 83 -7.08 4.12 16.94
N ARG A 84 -5.77 3.94 16.75
CA ARG A 84 -4.87 4.99 16.26
C ARG A 84 -4.68 4.79 14.77
N ILE A 85 -5.19 5.71 13.96
CA ILE A 85 -5.06 5.66 12.49
C ILE A 85 -4.14 6.80 12.07
N TYR A 86 -3.08 6.47 11.33
CA TYR A 86 -2.28 7.48 10.63
C TYR A 86 -2.90 7.74 9.26
N GLU A 87 -3.23 8.99 8.95
CA GLU A 87 -3.74 9.37 7.64
C GLU A 87 -2.62 9.99 6.78
N ILE A 88 -2.47 9.47 5.57
CA ILE A 88 -1.67 10.07 4.50
C ILE A 88 -2.63 10.89 3.65
N ASP A 89 -2.67 12.19 3.93
CA ASP A 89 -3.48 13.19 3.23
C ASP A 89 -2.68 13.99 2.18
N GLY A 90 -1.36 13.77 2.11
CA GLY A 90 -0.48 14.40 1.17
C GLY A 90 0.98 13.96 1.30
N PRO A 91 1.89 14.59 0.53
CA PRO A 91 3.28 14.20 0.46
C PRO A 91 4.04 14.40 1.77
N ASP A 92 3.69 15.44 2.56
CA ASP A 92 4.35 15.72 3.84
C ASP A 92 4.06 14.63 4.87
N ALA A 93 2.83 14.13 4.92
CA ALA A 93 2.44 13.03 5.81
C ALA A 93 3.15 11.72 5.42
N TRP A 94 3.33 11.46 4.12
CA TRP A 94 4.13 10.32 3.65
C TRP A 94 5.61 10.47 4.01
N ALA A 95 6.19 11.65 3.76
CA ALA A 95 7.58 11.94 4.08
C ALA A 95 7.88 11.78 5.58
N GLU A 96 7.00 12.28 6.45
CA GLU A 96 7.12 12.13 7.90
C GLU A 96 7.10 10.66 8.33
N LEU A 97 6.20 9.86 7.75
CA LEU A 97 6.12 8.43 8.07
C LEU A 97 7.40 7.69 7.66
N CYS A 98 7.93 7.97 6.46
CA CYS A 98 9.21 7.44 5.98
C CYS A 98 10.40 7.90 6.83
N ARG A 99 10.37 9.15 7.33
CA ARG A 99 11.44 9.70 8.17
C ARG A 99 11.47 9.04 9.54
N ARG A 100 10.30 8.79 10.12
CA ARG A 100 10.14 8.22 11.46
C ARG A 100 10.44 6.73 11.52
N TYR A 101 10.09 5.98 10.47
CA TYR A 101 10.31 4.53 10.39
C TYR A 101 11.01 4.13 9.10
N PRO A 102 12.26 4.55 8.86
CA PRO A 102 12.90 4.32 7.57
C PRO A 102 13.32 2.85 7.40
N LEU A 103 12.90 2.24 6.30
CA LEU A 103 13.46 1.00 5.76
C LEU A 103 14.16 1.30 4.43
N ASP A 104 15.45 0.98 4.33
CA ASP A 104 16.20 1.15 3.08
C ASP A 104 15.71 0.16 2.02
N VAL A 105 15.43 0.68 0.83
CA VAL A 105 15.01 -0.09 -0.34
C VAL A 105 15.75 0.37 -1.61
N THR A 106 16.92 0.99 -1.42
CA THR A 106 17.66 1.69 -2.47
C THR A 106 18.00 0.75 -3.60
N ALA A 107 18.70 -0.35 -3.32
CA ALA A 107 19.14 -1.28 -4.34
C ALA A 107 17.98 -2.00 -5.01
N SER A 108 16.95 -2.32 -4.24
CA SER A 108 15.83 -3.11 -4.72
C SER A 108 14.82 -2.33 -5.56
N ARG A 109 14.69 -1.01 -5.38
CA ARG A 109 13.74 -0.15 -6.12
C ARG A 109 14.40 0.80 -7.12
N ARG A 110 15.73 1.03 -7.04
CA ARG A 110 16.42 2.13 -7.78
C ARG A 110 16.07 2.22 -9.26
N GLN A 111 15.99 1.12 -10.01
CA GLN A 111 15.77 1.20 -11.46
C GLN A 111 14.33 1.59 -11.80
N ASP A 112 13.35 0.93 -11.17
CA ASP A 112 11.94 1.24 -11.46
C ASP A 112 11.56 2.62 -10.93
N TRP A 113 12.05 2.99 -9.74
CA TRP A 113 11.81 4.33 -9.19
C TRP A 113 12.57 5.41 -9.94
N TYR A 114 13.77 5.14 -10.47
CA TYR A 114 14.45 6.05 -11.39
C TYR A 114 13.67 6.22 -12.70
N ARG A 115 13.15 5.15 -13.31
CA ARG A 115 12.35 5.26 -14.54
C ARG A 115 11.10 6.11 -14.35
N THR A 116 10.46 6.00 -13.20
CA THR A 116 9.24 6.76 -12.91
C THR A 116 9.53 8.21 -12.53
N THR A 117 10.63 8.49 -11.82
CA THR A 117 10.85 9.81 -11.19
C THR A 117 12.04 10.60 -11.74
N GLY A 118 12.96 9.95 -12.45
CA GLY A 118 14.25 10.50 -12.88
C GLY A 118 15.25 10.74 -11.75
N ARG A 119 14.90 10.47 -10.48
CA ARG A 119 15.77 10.73 -9.33
C ARG A 119 16.77 9.59 -9.12
N ARG A 120 18.01 9.97 -8.81
CA ARG A 120 19.06 9.08 -8.29
C ARG A 120 19.24 9.29 -6.78
N GLY A 121 19.85 8.32 -6.10
CA GLY A 121 20.18 8.40 -4.68
C GLY A 121 19.42 7.39 -3.84
N SER A 122 19.49 7.57 -2.52
CA SER A 122 18.91 6.64 -1.54
C SER A 122 17.39 6.72 -1.51
N TRP A 123 16.78 5.56 -1.31
CA TRP A 123 15.33 5.38 -1.26
C TRP A 123 14.92 4.67 0.03
N VAL A 124 13.87 5.17 0.65
CA VAL A 124 13.27 4.55 1.84
C VAL A 124 11.76 4.39 1.70
N ILE A 125 11.21 3.43 2.42
CA ILE A 125 9.78 3.29 2.69
C ILE A 125 9.55 3.21 4.20
N PRO A 126 8.31 3.33 4.69
CA PRO A 126 8.01 3.04 6.07
C PRO A 126 8.22 1.55 6.37
N ASP A 127 8.96 1.25 7.44
CA ASP A 127 9.02 -0.08 8.00
C ASP A 127 7.70 -0.41 8.72
N TRP A 128 6.80 -1.12 8.04
CA TRP A 128 5.49 -1.44 8.58
C TRP A 128 5.55 -2.27 9.88
N GLN A 129 6.63 -3.03 10.09
CA GLN A 129 6.86 -3.78 11.34
C GLN A 129 7.14 -2.85 12.53
N ASP A 130 7.75 -1.69 12.28
CA ASP A 130 7.98 -0.68 13.31
C ASP A 130 6.79 0.29 13.45
N VAL A 131 6.17 0.69 12.33
CA VAL A 131 4.98 1.56 12.32
C VAL A 131 3.86 1.00 13.20
N LYS A 132 3.64 -0.33 13.18
CA LYS A 132 2.58 -1.00 13.97
C LYS A 132 2.68 -0.79 15.49
N ARG A 133 3.85 -0.38 16.00
CA ARG A 133 4.03 -0.09 17.43
C ARG A 133 3.23 1.14 17.86
N ASP A 134 3.12 2.11 16.95
CA ASP A 134 2.59 3.43 17.26
C ASP A 134 1.20 3.68 16.68
N VAL A 135 0.79 2.93 15.65
CA VAL A 135 -0.55 3.01 15.06
C VAL A 135 -1.13 1.64 14.75
N ASP A 136 -2.45 1.55 14.80
CA ASP A 136 -3.21 0.33 14.53
C ASP A 136 -3.56 0.16 13.05
N ALA A 137 -3.54 1.27 12.30
CA ALA A 137 -3.79 1.29 10.86
C ALA A 137 -3.19 2.52 10.19
N VAL A 138 -3.00 2.44 8.87
CA VAL A 138 -2.63 3.59 8.02
C VAL A 138 -3.66 3.69 6.89
N HIS A 139 -4.17 4.88 6.66
CA HIS A 139 -5.13 5.20 5.60
C HIS A 139 -4.51 6.17 4.60
N VAL A 140 -4.69 5.92 3.30
CA VAL A 140 -4.39 6.88 2.25
C VAL A 140 -5.70 7.50 1.79
N SER A 141 -5.86 8.81 1.98
CA SER A 141 -7.02 9.52 1.46
C SER A 141 -6.94 9.65 -0.07
N VAL A 142 -8.06 9.92 -0.75
CA VAL A 142 -8.07 10.19 -2.20
C VAL A 142 -7.17 11.38 -2.55
N ALA A 143 -7.20 12.45 -1.75
CA ALA A 143 -6.36 13.63 -1.98
C ALA A 143 -4.87 13.31 -1.77
N GLY A 144 -4.55 12.53 -0.74
CA GLY A 144 -3.20 12.06 -0.46
C GLY A 144 -2.64 11.23 -1.61
N TYR A 145 -3.43 10.29 -2.12
CA TYR A 145 -3.07 9.51 -3.31
C TYR A 145 -2.76 10.42 -4.50
N LEU A 146 -3.70 11.29 -4.90
CA LEU A 146 -3.56 12.13 -6.10
C LEU A 146 -2.37 13.10 -6.04
N THR A 147 -1.98 13.51 -4.83
CA THR A 147 -0.89 14.46 -4.64
C THR A 147 0.48 13.78 -4.45
N THR A 148 0.52 12.49 -4.12
CA THR A 148 1.72 11.78 -3.64
C THR A 148 2.15 10.61 -4.52
N ALA A 149 1.21 9.83 -5.05
CA ALA A 149 1.49 8.56 -5.73
C ALA A 149 2.42 8.75 -6.95
N GLY A 150 3.40 7.86 -7.11
CA GLY A 150 4.32 7.85 -8.25
C GLY A 150 5.33 9.01 -8.32
N ARG A 151 5.35 9.92 -7.34
CA ARG A 151 6.28 11.05 -7.30
C ARG A 151 7.47 10.75 -6.40
N ALA A 152 8.63 11.34 -6.70
CA ALA A 152 9.74 11.38 -5.75
C ALA A 152 9.42 12.37 -4.63
N ILE A 153 9.14 11.86 -3.45
CA ILE A 153 8.88 12.64 -2.24
C ILE A 153 10.17 12.74 -1.45
N VAL A 154 10.63 13.98 -1.20
CA VAL A 154 11.83 14.23 -0.40
C VAL A 154 11.54 13.88 1.06
N VAL A 155 12.36 13.01 1.65
CA VAL A 155 12.25 12.62 3.06
C VAL A 155 13.20 13.47 3.90
N ASP A 156 14.44 13.65 3.43
CA ASP A 156 15.45 14.53 3.98
C ASP A 156 16.50 14.86 2.90
N ASP A 157 17.65 15.43 3.31
CA ASP A 157 18.70 15.89 2.41
C ASP A 157 19.25 14.77 1.50
N ASP A 158 19.25 13.51 1.96
CA ASP A 158 19.88 12.40 1.25
C ASP A 158 18.86 11.38 0.70
N ARG A 159 17.68 11.28 1.32
CA ARG A 159 16.72 10.20 1.07
C ARG A 159 15.41 10.72 0.48
N ALA A 160 14.84 9.91 -0.40
CA ALA A 160 13.49 10.13 -0.90
C ALA A 160 12.65 8.85 -0.82
N SER A 161 11.37 8.96 -1.13
CA SER A 161 10.43 7.85 -1.18
C SER A 161 9.44 8.02 -2.32
N VAL A 162 8.78 6.93 -2.72
CA VAL A 162 7.66 6.93 -3.66
C VAL A 162 6.50 6.17 -3.00
N LEU A 163 5.31 6.78 -2.95
CA LEU A 163 4.08 6.06 -2.62
C LEU A 163 3.66 5.27 -3.86
N ALA A 164 3.67 3.94 -3.76
CA ALA A 164 3.58 3.02 -4.90
C ALA A 164 2.74 1.77 -4.56
N GLY A 165 1.71 1.55 -5.37
CA GLY A 165 0.74 0.45 -5.35
C GLY A 165 -0.19 0.42 -4.13
N TRP A 166 -0.54 1.58 -3.60
CA TRP A 166 -1.57 1.78 -2.58
C TRP A 166 -2.82 2.42 -3.17
N ASP A 167 -3.93 1.69 -3.13
CA ASP A 167 -5.20 2.18 -3.68
C ASP A 167 -5.72 3.46 -2.99
N PRO A 168 -6.36 4.39 -3.72
CA PRO A 168 -6.98 5.57 -3.10
C PRO A 168 -8.09 5.19 -2.12
N ASP A 169 -8.18 5.90 -1.00
CA ASP A 169 -9.16 5.64 0.07
C ASP A 169 -9.06 4.22 0.68
N GLN A 170 -7.84 3.68 0.73
CA GLN A 170 -7.56 2.37 1.31
C GLN A 170 -6.82 2.48 2.64
N THR A 171 -7.29 1.70 3.61
CA THR A 171 -6.67 1.52 4.92
C THR A 171 -6.09 0.12 5.03
N TYR A 172 -4.85 0.01 5.51
CA TYR A 172 -4.27 -1.26 5.98
C TYR A 172 -4.31 -1.31 7.50
N TRP A 173 -4.76 -2.44 8.04
CA TRP A 173 -4.81 -2.70 9.47
C TRP A 173 -3.59 -3.52 9.91
N PHE A 174 -2.89 -3.04 10.94
CA PHE A 174 -1.70 -3.69 11.51
C PHE A 174 -2.02 -4.54 12.75
N ARG A 175 -3.31 -4.65 13.06
CA ARG A 175 -3.89 -5.58 14.03
C ARG A 175 -5.07 -6.30 13.40
N ASP A 176 -5.43 -7.45 13.96
CA ASP A 176 -6.61 -8.18 13.53
C ASP A 176 -7.88 -7.39 13.90
N VAL A 177 -8.79 -7.24 12.93
CA VAL A 177 -10.07 -6.54 13.11
C VAL A 177 -11.23 -7.50 12.90
N ALA A 178 -12.25 -7.40 13.75
CA ALA A 178 -13.42 -8.26 13.65
C ALA A 178 -14.27 -7.89 12.44
N THR A 179 -14.72 -8.90 11.69
CA THR A 179 -15.62 -8.73 10.54
C THR A 179 -17.07 -9.00 10.93
N GLU A 180 -18.01 -8.44 10.16
CA GLU A 180 -19.44 -8.66 10.32
C GLU A 180 -19.97 -9.59 9.22
N THR A 181 -20.02 -10.90 9.48
CA THR A 181 -20.43 -11.92 8.48
C THR A 181 -21.81 -11.67 7.88
N ALA A 182 -22.73 -11.05 8.62
CA ALA A 182 -24.05 -10.69 8.12
C ALA A 182 -24.04 -9.60 7.02
N THR A 183 -22.87 -9.04 6.70
CA THR A 183 -22.68 -7.97 5.71
C THR A 183 -21.89 -8.44 4.49
N ASP A 184 -21.71 -9.75 4.32
CA ASP A 184 -20.98 -10.32 3.20
C ASP A 184 -21.66 -9.99 1.88
N GLN A 185 -20.86 -9.52 0.93
CA GLN A 185 -21.27 -9.17 -0.41
C GLN A 185 -20.32 -9.82 -1.40
N GLU A 186 -20.89 -10.40 -2.44
CA GLU A 186 -20.18 -10.86 -3.61
C GLU A 186 -20.40 -9.86 -4.75
N TRP A 187 -19.35 -9.62 -5.53
CA TRP A 187 -19.35 -8.67 -6.62
C TRP A 187 -18.75 -9.33 -7.86
N THR A 188 -19.34 -9.06 -9.02
CA THR A 188 -18.82 -9.49 -10.32
C THR A 188 -18.49 -8.27 -11.16
N TYR A 189 -17.39 -8.36 -11.92
CA TYR A 189 -16.95 -7.30 -12.81
C TYR A 189 -17.31 -7.65 -14.24
N ASP A 190 -18.09 -6.80 -14.88
CA ASP A 190 -18.37 -6.87 -16.31
C ASP A 190 -17.42 -5.94 -17.05
N ARG A 191 -16.53 -6.53 -17.86
CA ARG A 191 -15.52 -5.81 -18.64
C ARG A 191 -16.12 -5.02 -19.80
N GLY A 192 -17.30 -5.40 -20.30
CA GLY A 192 -17.93 -4.72 -21.42
C GLY A 192 -18.33 -3.27 -21.07
N PRO A 193 -19.18 -3.07 -20.06
CA PRO A 193 -19.57 -1.75 -19.57
C PRO A 193 -18.64 -1.16 -18.50
N ASP A 194 -17.54 -1.85 -18.14
CA ASP A 194 -16.60 -1.44 -17.07
C ASP A 194 -17.33 -1.17 -15.75
N VAL A 195 -17.99 -2.20 -15.22
CA VAL A 195 -18.84 -2.06 -14.04
C VAL A 195 -18.76 -3.23 -13.07
N TRP A 196 -18.68 -2.92 -11.79
CA TRP A 196 -18.95 -3.87 -10.72
C TRP A 196 -20.44 -3.92 -10.39
N THR A 197 -20.99 -5.13 -10.32
CA THR A 197 -22.35 -5.37 -9.88
C THR A 197 -22.34 -6.29 -8.67
N MET A 198 -23.10 -5.92 -7.63
CA MET A 198 -23.29 -6.81 -6.49
C MET A 198 -24.11 -8.01 -6.96
N ALA A 199 -23.56 -9.21 -6.77
CA ALA A 199 -24.31 -10.43 -7.02
C ALA A 199 -25.50 -10.45 -6.06
N SER A 200 -26.70 -10.73 -6.59
CA SER A 200 -27.90 -10.86 -5.76
C SER A 200 -27.63 -11.85 -4.64
N SER A 201 -27.82 -11.41 -3.40
CA SER A 201 -27.74 -12.25 -2.22
C SER A 201 -28.65 -13.46 -2.41
N ARG A 202 -28.12 -14.67 -2.21
CA ARG A 202 -28.95 -15.88 -2.14
C ARG A 202 -29.89 -15.83 -0.94
#